data_AF-A0A255T5B5-F1
#
_entry.id   AF-A0A255T5B5-F1
#
_cell.length_a   1.000
_cell.length_b   1.000
_cell.length_c   1.000
_cell.angle_alpha   90.00
_cell.angle_beta   90.00
_cell.angle_gamma   90.00
#
_symmetry.space_group_name_H-M   'P 1'
#
loop_
_entity.id
_entity.type
_entity.pdbx_description
1 polymer ?
#
loop_
_entity_poly.entity_id
_entity_poly.type
_entity_poly.pdbx_seq_one_letter_code
_entity_poly.pdbx_strand_id
1 'polypeptide(L)'
;MTEQDRDKQKAAVVAEIVRSKGFKTVACTNVGLNPRTFRQWMAADAEFRQAVEDAVEIARDYRDDMAEKKLFENVEAGDVTSIIFYCKTRLKNRGYTEKVLPQTQPEQAPAQPTLPEPQIVDGEKIAASIQKKITAKKTYIVKLLKKQNKYTPELSMQVKITAQLLVRTEILAEQIFDANHKPVNVELSREGNERESISPKEKLYLDLLTQSQKALRALGMNTDSRERKTDNDGFADFINQFKDEEE
;
A
#
# COMPACT_ATOMS: atom_id res chain seq x y z
N MET A 1 39.54 19.73 34.60
CA MET A 1 38.54 20.75 34.26
C MET A 1 37.94 21.24 35.54
N THR A 2 38.10 22.53 35.85
CA THR A 2 37.47 23.11 37.03
C THR A 2 35.94 23.10 36.83
N GLU A 3 35.18 23.13 37.92
CA GLU A 3 33.72 23.13 37.87
C GLU A 3 33.18 24.29 37.01
N GLN A 4 33.83 25.45 37.10
CA GLN A 4 33.54 26.63 36.27
C GLN A 4 33.79 26.44 34.77
N ASP A 5 34.74 25.60 34.37
CA ASP A 5 34.98 25.31 32.94
C ASP A 5 33.86 24.44 32.36
N ARG A 6 33.29 23.54 33.16
CA ARG A 6 32.16 22.69 32.76
C ARG A 6 30.90 23.51 32.55
N ASP A 7 30.61 24.44 33.45
CA ASP A 7 29.40 25.24 33.34
C ASP A 7 29.47 26.25 32.18
N LYS A 8 30.67 26.79 31.89
CA LYS A 8 30.90 27.58 30.67
C LYS A 8 30.66 26.76 29.40
N GLN A 9 31.12 25.50 29.36
CA GLN A 9 30.88 24.62 28.23
C GLN A 9 29.40 24.25 28.08
N LYS A 10 28.69 23.99 29.18
CA LYS A 10 27.24 23.77 29.17
C LYS A 10 26.49 24.98 28.58
N ALA A 11 26.79 26.19 29.06
CA ALA A 11 26.17 27.41 28.54
C ALA A 11 26.49 27.63 27.04
N ALA A 12 27.73 27.37 26.63
CA ALA A 12 28.14 27.47 25.22
C ALA A 12 27.36 26.50 24.32
N VAL A 13 27.12 25.27 24.77
CA VAL A 13 26.32 24.29 24.03
C VAL A 13 24.87 24.75 23.90
N VAL A 14 24.25 25.28 24.96
CA VAL A 14 22.86 25.77 24.92
C VAL A 14 22.73 26.94 23.92
N ALA A 15 23.65 27.89 23.94
CA ALA A 15 23.66 29.00 22.99
C ALA A 15 23.85 28.51 21.53
N GLU A 16 24.74 27.54 21.32
CA GLU A 16 25.00 26.98 20.00
C GLU A 16 23.84 26.13 19.48
N ILE A 17 23.03 25.53 20.36
CA ILE A 17 21.78 24.84 19.98
C ILE A 17 20.78 25.81 19.37
N VAL A 18 20.59 26.99 19.98
CA VAL A 18 19.72 28.04 19.43
C VAL A 18 20.24 28.49 18.06
N ARG A 19 21.56 28.72 17.95
CA ARG A 19 22.20 29.11 16.68
C ARG A 19 22.08 28.03 15.60
N SER A 20 22.21 26.77 15.99
CA SER A 20 22.11 25.60 15.12
C SER A 20 20.67 25.17 14.84
N LYS A 21 19.67 26.03 15.11
CA LYS A 21 18.25 25.78 14.80
C LYS A 21 17.73 24.47 15.44
N GLY A 22 18.22 24.14 16.64
CA GLY A 22 17.78 22.99 17.42
C GLY A 22 18.54 21.69 17.15
N PHE A 23 19.53 21.67 16.25
CA PHE A 23 20.32 20.47 15.97
C PHE A 23 21.38 20.21 17.07
N LYS A 24 21.03 19.35 18.04
CA LYS A 24 21.88 18.98 19.19
C LYS A 24 23.24 18.41 18.78
N THR A 25 23.29 17.56 17.76
CA THR A 25 24.54 16.94 17.29
C THR A 25 25.49 17.95 16.67
N VAL A 26 24.96 18.85 15.82
CA VAL A 26 25.73 19.92 15.18
C VAL A 26 26.26 20.90 16.22
N ALA A 27 25.43 21.27 17.19
CA ALA A 27 25.85 22.15 18.28
C ALA A 27 26.98 21.54 19.13
N CYS A 28 26.89 20.25 19.46
CA CYS A 28 27.96 19.54 20.15
C CYS A 28 29.26 19.51 19.33
N THR A 29 29.18 19.28 18.02
CA THR A 29 30.36 19.29 17.13
C THR A 29 30.99 20.68 17.05
N ASN A 30 30.19 21.75 16.94
CA ASN A 30 30.67 23.13 16.86
C ASN A 30 31.38 23.59 18.14
N VAL A 31 30.92 23.11 19.30
CA VAL A 31 31.57 23.38 20.60
C VAL A 31 32.73 22.41 20.88
N GLY A 32 32.93 21.39 20.04
CA GLY A 32 33.97 20.36 20.24
C GLY A 32 33.66 19.38 21.37
N LEU A 33 32.37 19.24 21.73
CA LEU A 33 31.91 18.34 22.78
C LEU A 33 31.57 16.96 22.21
N ASN A 34 32.05 15.90 22.87
CA ASN A 34 31.64 14.55 22.54
C ASN A 34 30.13 14.36 22.85
N PRO A 35 29.30 13.88 21.89
CA PRO A 35 27.87 13.63 22.12
C PRO A 35 27.58 12.68 23.30
N ARG A 36 28.53 11.81 23.67
CA ARG A 36 28.43 10.96 24.86
C ARG A 36 28.46 11.77 26.15
N THR A 37 29.36 12.76 26.23
CA THR A 37 29.48 13.67 27.38
C THR A 37 28.25 14.54 27.52
N PHE A 38 27.71 15.04 26.40
CA PHE A 38 26.45 15.77 26.38
C PHE A 38 25.27 14.96 26.96
N ARG A 39 25.12 13.69 26.56
CA ARG A 39 24.08 12.81 27.13
C ARG A 39 24.27 12.55 28.62
N GLN A 40 25.52 12.41 29.07
CA GLN A 40 25.82 12.24 30.49
C GLN A 40 25.44 13.48 31.29
N TRP A 41 25.71 14.68 30.78
CA TRP A 41 25.31 15.94 31.43
C TRP A 41 23.79 16.09 31.46
N MET A 42 23.10 15.79 30.35
CA MET A 42 21.64 15.77 30.35
C MET A 42 21.06 14.74 31.31
N ALA A 43 21.75 13.65 31.64
CA ALA A 43 21.26 12.66 32.61
C ALA A 43 21.54 13.07 34.07
N ALA A 44 22.72 13.65 34.32
CA ALA A 44 23.19 14.00 35.66
C ALA A 44 22.64 15.34 36.18
N ASP A 45 22.32 16.29 35.30
CA ASP A 45 21.95 17.65 35.64
C ASP A 45 20.57 18.00 35.05
N ALA A 46 19.58 18.18 35.94
CA ALA A 46 18.20 18.47 35.55
C ALA A 46 18.03 19.92 35.05
N GLU A 47 18.76 20.88 35.61
CA GLU A 47 18.70 22.29 35.21
C GLU A 47 19.27 22.46 33.80
N PHE A 48 20.39 21.79 33.52
CA PHE A 48 20.98 21.77 32.18
C PHE A 48 20.05 21.14 31.15
N ARG A 49 19.33 20.07 31.52
CA ARG A 49 18.35 19.43 30.63
C ARG A 49 17.22 20.39 30.27
N GLN A 50 16.66 21.09 31.26
CA GLN A 50 15.59 22.06 31.02
C GLN A 50 16.06 23.18 30.10
N ALA A 51 17.24 23.77 30.36
CA ALA A 51 17.81 24.82 29.51
C ALA A 51 18.03 24.36 28.06
N VAL A 52 18.42 23.10 27.87
CA VAL A 52 18.54 22.50 26.53
C VAL A 52 17.19 22.31 25.87
N GLU A 53 16.16 21.89 26.61
CA GLU A 53 14.81 21.70 26.08
C GLU A 53 14.17 23.03 25.69
N ASP A 54 14.25 24.04 26.54
CA ASP A 54 13.77 25.40 26.26
C ASP A 54 14.47 25.99 25.02
N ALA A 55 15.80 25.82 24.92
CA ALA A 55 16.56 26.26 23.75
C ALA A 55 16.16 25.54 22.46
N VAL A 56 15.76 24.27 22.55
CA VAL A 56 15.26 23.50 21.40
C VAL A 56 13.86 23.94 21.01
N GLU A 57 13.00 24.25 21.97
CA GLU A 57 11.65 24.76 21.72
C GLU A 57 11.70 26.10 20.99
N ILE A 58 12.48 27.07 21.50
CA ILE A 58 12.69 28.36 20.84
C ILE A 58 13.25 28.18 19.42
N ALA A 59 14.22 27.29 19.26
CA ALA A 59 14.82 27.03 17.96
C ALA A 59 13.86 26.32 16.99
N ARG A 60 12.94 25.50 17.51
CA ARG A 60 11.89 24.84 16.74
C ARG A 60 10.89 25.85 16.22
N ASP A 61 10.39 26.74 17.08
CA ASP A 61 9.43 27.78 16.66
C ASP A 61 10.04 28.65 15.56
N TYR A 62 11.28 29.11 15.73
CA TYR A 62 11.99 29.86 14.71
C TYR A 62 12.16 29.09 13.39
N ARG A 63 12.43 27.78 13.46
CA ARG A 63 12.58 26.93 12.27
C ARG A 63 11.25 26.77 11.55
N ASP A 64 10.18 26.56 12.30
CA ASP A 64 8.84 26.36 11.76
C ASP A 64 8.36 27.68 11.11
N ASP A 65 8.59 28.84 11.73
CA ASP A 65 8.35 30.17 11.12
C ASP A 65 9.14 30.39 9.81
N MET A 66 10.42 29.99 9.79
CA MET A 66 11.25 30.06 8.59
C MET A 66 10.73 29.16 7.47
N ALA A 67 10.22 27.99 7.81
CA ALA A 67 9.62 27.07 6.84
C ALA A 67 8.32 27.65 6.26
N GLU A 68 7.47 28.26 7.09
CA GLU A 68 6.28 28.97 6.65
C GLU A 68 6.63 30.12 5.72
N LYS A 69 7.62 30.93 6.09
CA LYS A 69 8.11 32.03 5.23
C LYS A 69 8.56 31.51 3.86
N LYS A 70 9.36 30.44 3.83
CA LYS A 70 9.83 29.84 2.57
C LYS A 70 8.70 29.26 1.74
N LEU A 71 7.69 28.66 2.37
CA LEU A 71 6.49 28.20 1.68
C LEU A 71 5.78 29.36 0.99
N PHE A 72 5.61 30.50 1.66
CA PHE A 72 5.01 31.69 1.07
C PHE A 72 5.82 32.26 -0.10
N GLU A 73 7.16 32.33 0.02
CA GLU A 73 8.04 32.74 -1.08
C GLU A 73 7.85 31.85 -2.32
N ASN A 74 7.73 30.53 -2.13
CA ASN A 74 7.49 29.59 -3.23
C ASN A 74 6.10 29.74 -3.85
N VAL A 75 5.09 30.06 -3.03
CA VAL A 75 3.73 30.35 -3.49
C VAL A 75 3.72 31.62 -4.34
N GLU A 76 4.44 32.67 -3.94
CA GLU A 76 4.60 33.91 -4.72
C GLU A 76 5.39 33.66 -6.02
N ALA A 77 6.40 32.79 -5.99
CA ALA A 77 7.17 32.39 -7.17
C ALA A 77 6.38 31.53 -8.18
N GLY A 78 5.16 31.10 -7.83
CA GLY A 78 4.29 30.35 -8.73
C GLY A 78 4.50 28.84 -8.73
N ASP A 79 5.16 28.26 -7.71
CA ASP A 79 5.27 26.80 -7.60
C ASP A 79 3.89 26.18 -7.32
N VAL A 80 3.38 25.45 -8.31
CA VAL A 80 2.06 24.82 -8.29
C VAL A 80 1.91 23.88 -7.09
N THR A 81 2.97 23.17 -6.69
CA THR A 81 2.89 22.21 -5.58
C THR A 81 2.71 22.92 -4.23
N SER A 82 3.50 23.97 -3.99
CA SER A 82 3.39 24.83 -2.81
C SER A 82 2.03 25.54 -2.73
N ILE A 83 1.51 26.03 -3.86
CA ILE A 83 0.18 26.65 -3.96
C ILE A 83 -0.93 25.66 -3.58
N ILE A 84 -0.91 24.46 -4.16
CA ILE A 84 -1.90 23.41 -3.87
C ILE A 84 -1.87 23.04 -2.38
N PHE A 85 -0.67 22.85 -1.82
CA PHE A 85 -0.49 22.53 -0.41
C PHE A 85 -1.05 23.62 0.51
N TYR A 86 -0.73 24.89 0.23
CA TYR A 86 -1.26 26.03 0.99
C TYR A 86 -2.79 26.10 0.93
N CYS A 87 -3.36 25.90 -0.26
CA CYS A 87 -4.82 25.90 -0.45
C CYS A 87 -5.49 24.80 0.38
N LYS A 88 -4.97 23.58 0.33
CA LYS A 88 -5.53 22.44 1.06
C LYS A 88 -5.47 22.60 2.58
N THR A 89 -4.46 23.28 3.09
CA THR A 89 -4.21 23.39 4.53
C THR A 89 -4.88 24.59 5.16
N ARG A 90 -4.76 25.78 4.54
CA ARG A 90 -5.24 27.06 5.08
C ARG A 90 -6.55 27.54 4.48
N LEU A 91 -6.83 27.22 3.21
CA LEU A 91 -8.03 27.68 2.50
C LEU A 91 -9.20 26.69 2.56
N LYS A 92 -9.27 25.85 3.60
CA LYS A 92 -10.38 24.90 3.83
C LYS A 92 -11.75 25.58 3.84
N ASN A 93 -11.83 26.77 4.43
CA ASN A 93 -13.04 27.59 4.49
C ASN A 93 -13.54 28.02 3.10
N ARG A 94 -12.67 28.01 2.08
CA ARG A 94 -13.03 28.35 0.68
C ARG A 94 -13.36 27.11 -0.16
N GLY A 95 -13.46 25.93 0.45
CA GLY A 95 -13.82 24.68 -0.23
C GLY A 95 -12.63 23.85 -0.76
N TYR A 96 -11.39 24.20 -0.42
CA TYR A 96 -10.20 23.40 -0.74
C TYR A 96 -10.02 22.22 0.23
N THR A 97 -11.07 21.43 0.42
CA THR A 97 -11.07 20.26 1.31
C THR A 97 -11.16 19.00 0.45
N GLU A 98 -10.26 18.03 0.67
CA GLU A 98 -10.29 16.73 -0.02
C GLU A 98 -11.26 15.72 0.59
N LYS A 99 -11.87 16.06 1.74
CA LYS A 99 -12.97 15.26 2.27
C LYS A 99 -14.13 15.37 1.29
N VAL A 100 -14.34 14.30 0.54
CA VAL A 100 -15.64 13.99 -0.07
C VAL A 100 -16.64 14.08 1.07
N LEU A 101 -17.50 15.09 1.05
CA LEU A 101 -18.62 15.18 1.97
C LEU A 101 -19.40 13.86 1.82
N PRO A 102 -19.61 13.09 2.89
CA PRO A 102 -20.55 11.99 2.83
C PRO A 102 -21.88 12.57 2.33
N GLN A 103 -22.39 12.04 1.22
CA GLN A 103 -23.75 12.32 0.78
C GLN A 103 -24.67 12.14 1.98
N THR A 104 -25.37 13.20 2.35
CA THR A 104 -26.25 13.27 3.51
C THR A 104 -27.27 12.14 3.43
N GLN A 105 -27.07 11.05 4.18
CA GLN A 105 -28.16 10.14 4.49
C GLN A 105 -29.07 10.87 5.48
N PRO A 106 -30.40 10.87 5.29
CA PRO A 106 -31.31 11.53 6.22
C PRO A 106 -31.21 10.86 7.60
N GLU A 107 -30.70 11.65 8.53
CA GLU A 107 -30.89 11.66 9.98
C GLU A 107 -31.06 10.31 10.68
N GLN A 108 -29.99 9.91 11.37
CA GLN A 108 -30.05 9.42 12.74
C GLN A 108 -28.68 9.60 13.42
N ALA A 109 -28.63 10.51 14.40
CA ALA A 109 -27.66 10.43 15.49
C ALA A 109 -28.42 9.92 16.72
N PRO A 110 -27.82 8.97 17.47
CA PRO A 110 -27.02 9.42 18.59
C PRO A 110 -25.62 8.80 18.61
N ALA A 111 -24.70 9.57 19.22
CA ALA A 111 -23.35 9.26 19.68
C ALA A 111 -22.77 7.90 19.24
N GLN A 112 -21.70 7.95 18.43
CA GLN A 112 -20.88 6.78 18.14
C GLN A 112 -20.39 6.16 19.46
N PRO A 113 -20.75 4.90 19.79
CA PRO A 113 -19.84 4.11 20.59
C PRO A 113 -18.56 3.98 19.76
N THR A 114 -17.41 4.30 20.35
CA THR A 114 -16.11 3.90 19.80
C THR A 114 -16.23 2.47 19.31
N LEU A 115 -16.01 2.24 18.01
CA LEU A 115 -16.02 0.89 17.46
C LEU A 115 -15.13 0.03 18.38
N PRO A 116 -15.63 -1.08 18.94
CA PRO A 116 -14.71 -2.07 19.47
C PRO A 116 -13.78 -2.43 18.32
N GLU A 117 -12.46 -2.32 18.55
CA GLU A 117 -11.47 -2.90 17.66
C GLU A 117 -11.99 -4.29 17.28
N PRO A 118 -12.02 -4.65 15.97
CA PRO A 118 -12.54 -5.95 15.57
C PRO A 118 -11.82 -7.00 16.41
N GLN A 119 -12.60 -7.71 17.23
CA GLN A 119 -12.08 -8.63 18.21
C GLN A 119 -11.21 -9.64 17.46
N ILE A 120 -9.92 -9.70 17.81
CA ILE A 120 -8.88 -10.48 17.12
C ILE A 120 -9.29 -11.97 16.96
N VAL A 121 -10.23 -12.45 17.80
CA VAL A 121 -10.85 -13.77 17.78
C VAL A 121 -11.62 -14.12 16.50
N ASP A 122 -12.20 -13.15 15.78
CA ASP A 122 -12.94 -13.45 14.53
C ASP A 122 -11.99 -13.60 13.34
N GLY A 123 -10.90 -12.81 13.31
CA GLY A 123 -9.90 -12.87 12.25
C GLY A 123 -9.19 -14.22 12.16
N GLU A 124 -8.86 -14.82 13.30
CA GLU A 124 -8.18 -16.12 13.36
C GLU A 124 -9.08 -17.26 12.87
N LYS A 125 -10.38 -17.23 13.24
CA LYS A 125 -11.38 -18.20 12.75
C LYS A 125 -11.61 -18.07 11.24
N ILE A 126 -11.66 -16.84 10.73
CA ILE A 126 -11.80 -16.57 9.30
C ILE A 126 -10.56 -17.09 8.55
N ALA A 127 -9.35 -16.82 9.03
CA ALA A 127 -8.10 -17.33 8.44
C ALA A 127 -8.05 -18.87 8.44
N ALA A 128 -8.45 -19.51 9.53
CA ALA A 128 -8.54 -20.96 9.62
C ALA A 128 -9.57 -21.54 8.63
N SER A 129 -10.72 -20.88 8.45
CA SER A 129 -11.74 -21.30 7.47
C SER A 129 -11.23 -21.22 6.03
N ILE A 130 -10.48 -20.16 5.70
CA ILE A 130 -9.87 -19.98 4.38
C ILE A 130 -8.82 -21.07 4.14
N GLN A 131 -7.98 -21.37 5.14
CA GLN A 131 -6.97 -22.42 5.02
C GLN A 131 -7.59 -23.81 4.84
N LYS A 132 -8.74 -24.08 5.47
CA LYS A 132 -9.54 -25.29 5.24
C LYS A 132 -10.07 -25.34 3.79
N LYS A 133 -10.63 -24.24 3.27
CA LYS A 133 -11.07 -24.14 1.86
C LYS A 133 -9.90 -24.41 0.90
N ILE A 134 -8.73 -23.82 1.13
CA ILE A 134 -7.52 -24.04 0.31
C ILE A 134 -7.10 -25.50 0.34
N THR A 135 -7.07 -26.11 1.52
CA THR A 135 -6.67 -27.51 1.67
C THR A 135 -7.65 -28.44 0.95
N ALA A 136 -8.95 -28.18 1.05
CA ALA A 136 -9.99 -28.93 0.35
C ALA A 136 -9.89 -28.79 -1.18
N LYS A 137 -9.63 -27.58 -1.70
CA LYS A 137 -9.43 -27.37 -3.15
C LYS A 137 -8.15 -28.04 -3.63
N LYS A 138 -7.06 -27.97 -2.86
CA LYS A 138 -5.81 -28.68 -3.15
C LYS A 138 -6.04 -30.19 -3.26
N THR A 139 -6.68 -30.82 -2.26
CA THR A 139 -6.93 -32.27 -2.28
C THR A 139 -7.84 -32.68 -3.43
N TYR A 140 -8.85 -31.86 -3.75
CA TYR A 140 -9.72 -32.07 -4.90
C TYR A 140 -8.96 -32.06 -6.22
N ILE A 141 -8.11 -31.05 -6.45
CA ILE A 141 -7.28 -30.94 -7.67
C ILE A 141 -6.33 -32.14 -7.78
N VAL A 142 -5.64 -32.52 -6.70
CA VAL A 142 -4.76 -33.70 -6.68
C VAL A 142 -5.56 -34.97 -7.01
N LYS A 143 -6.74 -35.15 -6.43
CA LYS A 143 -7.61 -36.31 -6.70
C LYS A 143 -7.99 -36.38 -8.18
N LEU A 144 -8.32 -35.25 -8.80
CA LEU A 144 -8.68 -35.17 -10.21
C LEU A 144 -7.48 -35.50 -11.12
N LEU A 145 -6.30 -34.95 -10.82
CA LEU A 145 -5.08 -35.22 -11.59
C LEU A 145 -4.59 -36.67 -11.47
N LYS A 146 -4.73 -37.27 -10.28
CA LYS A 146 -4.45 -38.70 -10.08
C LYS A 146 -5.39 -39.58 -10.89
N LYS A 147 -6.69 -39.25 -10.93
CA LYS A 147 -7.68 -39.97 -11.75
C LYS A 147 -7.33 -39.92 -13.25
N GLN A 148 -6.73 -38.82 -13.70
CA GLN A 148 -6.27 -38.65 -15.09
C GLN A 148 -4.85 -39.19 -15.34
N ASN A 149 -4.19 -39.80 -14.35
CA ASN A 149 -2.78 -40.20 -14.41
C ASN A 149 -1.80 -39.07 -14.79
N LYS A 150 -2.17 -37.80 -14.56
CA LYS A 150 -1.37 -36.60 -14.89
C LYS A 150 -0.63 -36.01 -13.69
N TYR A 151 -0.77 -36.59 -12.50
CA TYR A 151 -0.18 -36.04 -11.28
C TYR A 151 1.28 -36.46 -11.10
N THR A 152 2.17 -35.48 -11.02
CA THR A 152 3.57 -35.66 -10.61
C THR A 152 3.84 -34.96 -9.26
N PRO A 153 4.77 -35.45 -8.42
CA PRO A 153 5.13 -34.81 -7.16
C PRO A 153 5.63 -33.35 -7.32
N GLU A 154 6.28 -33.06 -8.44
CA GLU A 154 6.78 -31.72 -8.82
C GLU A 154 5.64 -30.69 -8.95
N LEU A 155 4.44 -31.16 -9.30
CA LEU A 155 3.26 -30.32 -9.48
C LEU A 155 2.66 -29.84 -8.16
N SER A 156 3.11 -30.36 -7.00
CA SER A 156 2.57 -30.04 -5.67
C SER A 156 2.55 -28.53 -5.39
N MET A 157 3.59 -27.80 -5.81
CA MET A 157 3.65 -26.33 -5.67
C MET A 157 2.65 -25.62 -6.58
N GLN A 158 2.54 -26.05 -7.84
CA GLN A 158 1.60 -25.46 -8.80
C GLN A 158 0.15 -25.69 -8.38
N VAL A 159 -0.16 -26.88 -7.87
CA VAL A 159 -1.48 -27.21 -7.31
C VAL A 159 -1.79 -26.34 -6.09
N LYS A 160 -0.81 -26.09 -5.21
CA LYS A 160 -1.00 -25.21 -4.05
C LYS A 160 -1.33 -23.79 -4.48
N ILE A 161 -0.57 -23.22 -5.41
CA ILE A 161 -0.79 -21.86 -5.94
C ILE A 161 -2.17 -21.78 -6.61
N THR A 162 -2.51 -22.76 -7.44
CA THR A 162 -3.81 -22.82 -8.13
C THR A 162 -4.97 -22.90 -7.14
N ALA A 163 -4.85 -23.72 -6.09
CA ALA A 163 -5.88 -23.82 -5.05
C ALA A 163 -6.07 -22.49 -4.29
N GLN A 164 -4.99 -21.77 -3.98
CA GLN A 164 -5.07 -20.45 -3.36
C GLN A 164 -5.77 -19.43 -4.27
N LEU A 165 -5.43 -19.42 -5.55
CA LEU A 165 -5.99 -18.50 -6.54
C LEU A 165 -7.49 -18.73 -6.75
N LEU A 166 -7.92 -20.00 -6.81
CA LEU A 166 -9.34 -20.36 -6.93
C LEU A 166 -10.14 -19.94 -5.69
N VAL A 167 -9.63 -20.21 -4.48
CA VAL A 167 -10.30 -19.76 -3.25
C VAL A 167 -10.42 -18.25 -3.19
N ARG A 168 -9.38 -17.51 -3.63
CA ARG A 168 -9.43 -16.05 -3.67
C ARG A 168 -10.47 -15.54 -4.66
N THR A 169 -10.57 -16.19 -5.82
CA THR A 169 -11.58 -15.87 -6.85
C THR A 169 -12.98 -16.14 -6.34
N GLU A 170 -13.21 -17.25 -5.63
CA GLU A 170 -14.50 -17.57 -5.00
C GLU A 170 -14.90 -16.54 -3.93
N ILE A 171 -13.97 -16.10 -3.09
CA ILE A 171 -14.24 -15.06 -2.08
C ILE A 171 -14.62 -13.74 -2.75
N LEU A 172 -13.94 -13.34 -3.84
CA LEU A 172 -14.34 -12.15 -4.58
C LEU A 172 -15.69 -12.32 -5.29
N ALA A 173 -15.97 -13.53 -5.81
CA ALA A 173 -17.28 -13.84 -6.39
C ALA A 173 -18.40 -13.67 -5.36
N GLU A 174 -18.23 -14.20 -4.14
CA GLU A 174 -19.20 -14.03 -3.04
C GLU A 174 -19.49 -12.53 -2.79
N GLN A 175 -18.50 -11.65 -2.92
CA GLN A 175 -18.67 -10.21 -2.74
C GLN A 175 -19.30 -9.50 -3.94
N ILE A 176 -19.02 -9.94 -5.17
CA ILE A 176 -19.52 -9.32 -6.40
C ILE A 176 -20.95 -9.74 -6.69
N PHE A 177 -21.30 -10.98 -6.40
CA PHE A 177 -22.66 -11.50 -6.59
C PHE A 177 -23.59 -11.22 -5.40
N ASP A 178 -23.15 -10.46 -4.40
CA ASP A 178 -24.01 -9.94 -3.33
C ASP A 178 -25.02 -8.95 -3.93
N ALA A 179 -26.28 -9.01 -3.46
CA ALA A 179 -27.36 -8.13 -3.93
C ALA A 179 -27.06 -6.64 -3.75
N ASN A 180 -26.17 -6.28 -2.82
CA ASN A 180 -25.80 -4.88 -2.54
C ASN A 180 -24.59 -4.38 -3.36
N HIS A 181 -23.97 -5.25 -4.16
CA HIS A 181 -22.78 -4.87 -4.92
C HIS A 181 -23.13 -3.99 -6.12
N LYS A 182 -22.38 -2.89 -6.27
CA LYS A 182 -22.52 -1.95 -7.38
C LYS A 182 -21.38 -2.17 -8.39
N PRO A 183 -21.67 -2.67 -9.60
CA PRO A 183 -20.63 -2.95 -10.59
C PRO A 183 -20.05 -1.65 -11.20
N VAL A 184 -20.87 -0.60 -11.31
CA VAL A 184 -20.50 0.70 -11.86
C VAL A 184 -20.70 1.77 -10.79
N ASN A 185 -19.65 2.56 -10.56
CA ASN A 185 -19.70 3.76 -9.73
C ASN A 185 -20.08 4.94 -10.62
N VAL A 186 -21.19 5.61 -10.29
CA VAL A 186 -21.64 6.82 -10.97
C VAL A 186 -21.25 8.01 -10.11
N GLU A 187 -20.36 8.86 -10.61
CA GLU A 187 -19.95 10.11 -9.98
C GLU A 187 -20.55 11.28 -10.75
N LEU A 188 -21.23 12.20 -10.05
CA LEU A 188 -21.70 13.44 -10.69
C LEU A 188 -20.58 14.49 -10.69
N SER A 189 -20.31 15.03 -11.88
CA SER A 189 -19.38 16.14 -12.06
C SER A 189 -19.97 17.43 -11.47
N ARG A 190 -19.11 18.42 -11.19
CA ARG A 190 -19.55 19.77 -10.76
C ARG A 190 -20.47 20.47 -11.76
N GLU A 191 -20.39 20.07 -13.03
CA GLU A 191 -21.20 20.55 -14.15
C GLU A 191 -22.51 19.77 -14.35
N GLY A 192 -22.80 18.78 -13.50
CA GLY A 192 -24.00 17.95 -13.59
C GLY A 192 -23.88 16.72 -14.51
N ASN A 193 -22.74 16.53 -15.17
CA ASN A 193 -22.51 15.37 -16.03
C ASN A 193 -22.19 14.10 -15.23
N GLU A 194 -22.84 12.99 -15.56
CA GLU A 194 -22.57 11.67 -14.99
C GLU A 194 -21.26 11.10 -15.54
N ARG A 195 -20.41 10.61 -14.63
CA ARG A 195 -19.19 9.87 -14.96
C ARG A 195 -19.34 8.46 -14.43
N GLU A 196 -19.38 7.50 -15.33
CA GLU A 196 -19.39 6.09 -14.98
C GLU A 196 -17.97 5.55 -14.92
N SER A 197 -17.65 4.84 -13.83
CA SER A 197 -16.40 4.11 -13.69
C SER A 197 -16.68 2.70 -13.19
N ILE A 198 -15.95 1.71 -13.72
CA ILE A 198 -16.10 0.31 -13.30
C ILE A 198 -15.52 0.14 -11.90
N SER A 199 -16.22 -0.56 -11.03
CA SER A 199 -15.75 -0.89 -9.69
C SER A 199 -14.40 -1.63 -9.77
N PRO A 200 -13.37 -1.22 -9.00
CA PRO A 200 -12.07 -1.91 -9.00
C PRO A 200 -12.18 -3.40 -8.66
N LYS A 201 -13.20 -3.79 -7.89
CA LYS A 201 -13.47 -5.19 -7.54
C LYS A 201 -13.81 -6.04 -8.76
N GLU A 202 -14.58 -5.49 -9.71
CA GLU A 202 -14.94 -6.18 -10.96
C GLU A 202 -13.71 -6.45 -11.80
N LYS A 203 -12.85 -5.43 -11.98
CA LYS A 203 -11.61 -5.56 -12.71
C LYS A 203 -10.68 -6.61 -12.06
N LEU A 204 -10.57 -6.58 -10.73
CA LEU A 204 -9.77 -7.56 -9.99
C LEU A 204 -10.32 -8.98 -10.14
N TYR A 205 -11.65 -9.16 -10.09
CA TYR A 205 -12.26 -10.47 -10.28
C TYR A 205 -12.02 -11.04 -11.66
N LEU A 206 -12.17 -10.23 -12.72
CA LEU A 206 -11.88 -10.65 -14.10
C LEU A 206 -10.40 -11.06 -14.28
N ASP A 207 -9.48 -10.31 -13.68
CA ASP A 207 -8.06 -10.65 -13.69
C ASP A 207 -7.78 -11.97 -12.95
N LEU A 208 -8.28 -12.14 -11.72
CA LEU A 208 -8.10 -13.38 -10.98
C LEU A 208 -8.78 -14.58 -11.66
N LEU A 209 -9.92 -14.39 -12.30
CA LEU A 209 -10.60 -15.42 -13.08
C LEU A 209 -9.75 -15.88 -14.27
N THR A 210 -9.15 -14.92 -14.99
CA THR A 210 -8.25 -15.18 -16.13
C THR A 210 -7.00 -15.91 -15.68
N GLN A 211 -6.38 -15.48 -14.57
CA GLN A 211 -5.23 -16.16 -13.98
C GLN A 211 -5.59 -17.57 -13.50
N SER A 212 -6.77 -17.74 -12.88
CA SER A 212 -7.27 -19.05 -12.44
C SER A 212 -7.45 -20.01 -13.61
N GLN A 213 -8.03 -19.54 -14.71
CA GLN A 213 -8.20 -20.33 -15.92
C GLN A 213 -6.85 -20.73 -16.52
N LYS A 214 -5.89 -19.81 -16.57
CA LYS A 214 -4.52 -20.07 -17.04
C LYS A 214 -3.81 -21.11 -16.16
N ALA A 215 -3.94 -21.00 -14.84
CA ALA A 215 -3.37 -21.95 -13.90
C ALA A 215 -3.97 -23.36 -14.05
N LEU A 216 -5.30 -23.47 -14.20
CA LEU A 216 -5.96 -24.74 -14.47
C LEU A 216 -5.51 -25.39 -15.79
N ARG A 217 -5.38 -24.59 -16.86
CA ARG A 217 -4.83 -25.06 -18.15
C ARG A 217 -3.39 -25.56 -18.01
N ALA A 218 -2.57 -24.87 -17.24
CA ALA A 218 -1.18 -25.27 -16.97
C ALA A 218 -1.08 -26.61 -16.21
N LEU A 219 -2.05 -26.91 -15.34
CA LEU A 219 -2.17 -28.23 -14.68
C LEU A 219 -2.66 -29.34 -15.61
N GLY A 220 -2.86 -29.07 -16.91
CA GLY A 220 -3.37 -30.05 -17.85
C GLY A 220 -4.88 -30.33 -17.68
N MET A 221 -5.59 -29.46 -16.96
CA MET A 221 -7.05 -29.51 -16.85
C MET A 221 -7.67 -28.73 -18.01
N ASN A 222 -8.63 -29.36 -18.69
CA ASN A 222 -9.32 -28.75 -19.83
C ASN A 222 -8.39 -28.42 -21.02
N THR A 223 -7.40 -29.29 -21.27
CA THR A 223 -6.54 -29.25 -22.47
C THR A 223 -7.10 -30.05 -23.64
N ASP A 224 -8.31 -30.63 -23.52
CA ASP A 224 -8.94 -31.42 -24.58
C ASP A 224 -9.49 -30.55 -25.72
N SER A 225 -9.48 -29.23 -25.54
CA SER A 225 -9.57 -28.25 -26.63
C SER A 225 -8.21 -27.87 -27.22
N ARG A 226 -7.14 -28.66 -26.97
CA ARG A 226 -6.04 -28.73 -27.94
C ARG A 226 -6.70 -29.11 -29.25
N GLU A 227 -6.81 -28.11 -30.10
CA GLU A 227 -6.80 -28.20 -31.55
C GLU A 227 -6.40 -29.61 -31.96
N ARG A 228 -7.27 -30.31 -32.70
CA ARG A 228 -6.74 -31.31 -33.61
C ARG A 228 -5.65 -30.56 -34.37
N LYS A 229 -4.39 -30.77 -34.01
CA LYS A 229 -3.35 -30.65 -35.01
C LYS A 229 -3.89 -31.56 -36.09
N THR A 230 -4.34 -30.96 -37.19
CA THR A 230 -4.51 -31.73 -38.39
C THR A 230 -3.10 -32.26 -38.64
N ASP A 231 -2.85 -33.48 -38.20
CA ASP A 231 -1.77 -34.32 -38.71
C ASP A 231 -2.13 -34.63 -40.17
N ASN A 232 -2.23 -33.58 -40.97
CA ASN A 232 -2.32 -33.66 -42.41
C ASN A 232 -1.25 -32.70 -42.91
N ASP A 233 -0.11 -33.31 -43.18
CA ASP A 233 1.07 -32.76 -43.79
C ASP A 233 0.75 -32.13 -45.15
N GLY A 234 0.16 -30.93 -45.16
CA GLY A 234 -0.03 -30.17 -46.40
C GLY A 234 1.30 -29.84 -47.10
N PHE A 235 2.41 -29.86 -46.35
CA PHE A 235 3.75 -29.61 -46.90
C PHE A 235 4.40 -30.88 -47.48
N ALA A 236 4.16 -32.07 -46.89
CA ALA A 236 4.70 -33.32 -47.43
C ALA A 236 3.95 -33.76 -48.70
N ASP A 237 2.62 -33.59 -48.73
CA ASP A 237 1.83 -33.82 -49.94
C ASP A 237 2.21 -32.83 -51.06
N PHE A 238 2.47 -31.56 -50.73
CA PHE A 238 2.95 -30.56 -51.70
C PHE A 238 4.31 -30.90 -52.30
N ILE A 239 5.25 -31.41 -51.50
CA ILE A 239 6.58 -31.84 -51.98
C ILE A 239 6.48 -33.10 -52.85
N ASN A 240 5.59 -34.04 -52.52
CA ASN A 240 5.40 -35.25 -53.31
C ASN A 240 4.73 -34.95 -54.66
N GLN A 241 3.83 -33.97 -54.72
CA GLN A 241 3.16 -33.58 -55.96
C GLN A 241 4.12 -33.02 -57.02
N PHE A 242 5.21 -32.35 -56.60
CA PHE A 242 6.26 -31.86 -57.50
C PHE A 242 7.33 -32.91 -57.83
N LYS A 243 7.44 -33.99 -57.05
CA LYS A 243 8.35 -35.09 -57.36
C LYS A 243 7.80 -36.02 -58.44
N ASP A 244 6.48 -36.16 -58.51
CA ASP A 244 5.82 -37.01 -59.51
C ASP A 244 5.66 -36.33 -60.87
N GLU A 245 6.00 -35.03 -61.02
CA GLU A 245 5.96 -34.29 -62.29
C GLU A 245 7.33 -34.25 -63.04
N GLU A 246 8.41 -34.77 -62.43
CA GLU A 246 9.77 -34.77 -63.03
C GLU A 246 10.23 -36.15 -63.59
N GLU A 247 9.35 -37.16 -63.67
CA GLU A 247 9.56 -38.42 -64.43
C GLU A 247 8.68 -38.51 -65.69
#